data_AF-A0A524GJ36-F1
#
_entry.id   AF-A0A524GJ36-F1
#
_cell.length_a   1.000
_cell.length_b   1.000
_cell.length_c   1.000
_cell.angle_alpha   90.00
_cell.angle_beta   90.00
_cell.angle_gamma   90.00
#
_symmetry.space_group_name_H-M   'P 1'
#
loop_
_entity.id
_entity.type
_entity.pdbx_description
1 polymer ?
#
loop_
_entity_poly.entity_id
_entity_poly.type
_entity_poly.pdbx_seq_one_letter_code
_entity_poly.pdbx_strand_id
1 'polypeptide(L)'
;MAVLVLIVVTLVGGNRFATRSATVDAARASKVVSGLLNNVYRAFDLDDEEMIRAAIERSVTGDGFTETLVEVGHGLELAGENDGRTTVGEILLTGMVMRDSEVGIEARCTWTVTTRTGHWGHVHRRVYQFVADLRIEPIEGAWQITGLDFLSEQRL
;
A
#
# COMPACT_ATOMS: atom_id res chain seq x y z
N MET A 1 -43.40 -55.48 2.04
CA MET A 1 -42.31 -55.03 2.95
C MET A 1 -41.02 -55.06 2.16
N ALA A 2 -40.62 -53.93 1.56
CA ALA A 2 -39.43 -53.83 0.71
C ALA A 2 -38.32 -53.12 1.49
N VAL A 3 -37.14 -53.76 1.58
CA VAL A 3 -35.96 -53.21 2.25
C VAL A 3 -35.10 -52.50 1.20
N LEU A 4 -34.86 -51.21 1.42
CA LEU A 4 -34.02 -50.36 0.57
C LEU A 4 -32.58 -50.41 1.09
N VAL A 5 -31.65 -50.89 0.26
CA VAL A 5 -30.20 -50.86 0.54
C VAL A 5 -29.67 -49.53 0.00
N LEU A 6 -29.26 -48.64 0.91
CA LEU A 6 -28.65 -47.36 0.58
C LEU A 6 -27.12 -47.54 0.50
N ILE A 7 -26.55 -47.42 -0.70
CA ILE A 7 -25.10 -47.36 -0.89
C ILE A 7 -24.63 -45.92 -0.69
N VAL A 8 -23.61 -45.80 0.16
CA VAL A 8 -22.93 -44.61 0.64
C VAL A 8 -22.07 -43.97 -0.44
N VAL A 9 -22.00 -42.63 -0.48
CA VAL A 9 -20.78 -41.90 -0.86
C VAL A 9 -20.60 -40.71 0.08
N THR A 10 -19.74 -40.87 1.08
CA THR A 10 -19.17 -39.76 1.84
C THR A 10 -18.14 -39.06 0.95
N LEU A 11 -18.51 -37.92 0.39
CA LEU A 11 -17.56 -37.04 -0.29
C LEU A 11 -16.76 -36.28 0.76
N VAL A 12 -15.73 -36.91 1.31
CA VAL A 12 -14.62 -36.19 1.94
C VAL A 12 -13.82 -35.57 0.79
N GLY A 13 -14.31 -34.43 0.31
CA GLY A 13 -13.61 -33.57 -0.63
C GLY A 13 -12.44 -32.93 0.10
N GLY A 14 -11.33 -33.66 0.24
CA GLY A 14 -10.05 -33.09 0.59
C GLY A 14 -9.61 -32.16 -0.52
N ASN A 15 -10.05 -30.90 -0.46
CA ASN A 15 -9.54 -29.86 -1.33
C ASN A 15 -8.13 -29.50 -0.82
N ARG A 16 -7.15 -30.32 -1.20
CA ARG A 16 -5.76 -29.93 -1.23
C ARG A 16 -5.68 -28.81 -2.27
N PHE A 17 -5.97 -27.58 -1.86
CA PHE A 17 -5.51 -26.41 -2.60
C PHE A 17 -3.99 -26.55 -2.64
N ALA A 18 -3.49 -27.07 -3.76
CA ALA A 18 -2.11 -26.96 -4.11
C ALA A 18 -1.84 -25.46 -4.28
N THR A 19 -1.40 -24.82 -3.20
CA THR A 19 -0.77 -23.51 -3.21
C THR A 19 0.51 -23.64 -4.03
N ARG A 20 0.37 -23.63 -5.36
CA ARG A 20 1.41 -23.05 -6.20
C ARG A 20 1.42 -21.58 -5.83
N SER A 21 2.37 -21.19 -4.97
CA SER A 21 2.77 -19.79 -4.84
C SER A 21 3.07 -19.31 -6.27
N ALA A 22 2.09 -18.68 -6.91
CA ALA A 22 2.30 -18.06 -8.20
C ALA A 22 3.20 -16.88 -7.89
N THR A 23 4.48 -17.04 -8.17
CA THR A 23 5.47 -15.97 -8.04
C THR A 23 4.92 -14.74 -8.75
N VAL A 24 4.77 -13.64 -8.02
CA VAL A 24 4.27 -12.39 -8.58
C VAL A 24 5.34 -11.85 -9.52
N ASP A 25 5.05 -11.78 -10.81
CA ASP A 25 5.99 -11.17 -11.76
C ASP A 25 6.18 -9.66 -11.49
N ALA A 26 7.30 -9.11 -11.96
CA ALA A 26 7.65 -7.72 -11.69
C ALA A 26 6.61 -6.70 -12.20
N ALA A 27 5.93 -6.98 -13.31
CA ALA A 27 4.93 -6.07 -13.87
C ALA A 27 3.66 -6.04 -13.00
N ARG A 28 3.23 -7.19 -12.49
CA ARG A 28 2.14 -7.30 -11.52
C ARG A 28 2.54 -6.68 -10.18
N ALA A 29 3.75 -6.95 -9.71
CA ALA A 29 4.25 -6.41 -8.45
C ALA A 29 4.27 -4.87 -8.47
N SER A 30 4.78 -4.27 -9.54
CA SER A 30 4.80 -2.82 -9.74
C SER A 30 3.40 -2.19 -9.71
N LYS A 31 2.39 -2.85 -10.31
CA LYS A 31 1.00 -2.39 -10.25
C LYS A 31 0.42 -2.45 -8.83
N VAL A 32 0.68 -3.54 -8.10
CA VAL A 32 0.24 -3.70 -6.71
C VAL A 32 0.86 -2.61 -5.83
N VAL A 33 2.20 -2.46 -5.89
CA VAL A 33 2.93 -1.44 -5.13
C VAL A 33 2.40 -0.05 -5.44
N SER A 34 2.25 0.30 -6.72
CA SER A 34 1.77 1.62 -7.13
C SER A 34 0.35 1.89 -6.62
N GLY A 35 -0.53 0.89 -6.64
CA GLY A 35 -1.88 1.01 -6.09
C GLY A 35 -1.90 1.23 -4.59
N LEU A 36 -1.08 0.47 -3.83
CA LEU A 36 -0.99 0.63 -2.37
C LEU A 36 -0.42 1.99 -1.98
N LEU A 37 0.66 2.43 -2.62
CA LEU A 37 1.21 3.78 -2.42
C LEU A 37 0.17 4.85 -2.74
N ASN A 38 -0.60 4.69 -3.82
CA ASN A 38 -1.66 5.63 -4.16
C ASN A 38 -2.72 5.71 -3.06
N ASN A 39 -3.21 4.56 -2.57
CA ASN A 39 -4.19 4.52 -1.49
C ASN A 39 -3.69 5.20 -0.21
N VAL A 40 -2.45 4.92 0.17
CA VAL A 40 -1.81 5.50 1.36
C VAL A 40 -1.74 7.02 1.25
N TYR A 41 -1.18 7.55 0.16
CA TYR A 41 -1.03 9.01 0.03
C TYR A 41 -2.35 9.72 -0.26
N ARG A 42 -3.33 9.06 -0.89
CA ARG A 42 -4.67 9.63 -1.09
C ARG A 42 -5.47 9.74 0.20
N ALA A 43 -5.09 9.02 1.26
CA ALA A 43 -5.71 9.20 2.57
C ALA A 43 -5.60 10.65 3.05
N PHE A 44 -4.49 11.34 2.77
CA PHE A 44 -4.25 12.73 3.17
C PHE A 44 -5.07 13.77 2.40
N ASP A 45 -5.88 13.37 1.42
CA ASP A 45 -6.88 14.28 0.83
C ASP A 45 -8.12 14.42 1.74
N LEU A 46 -8.26 13.57 2.77
CA LEU A 46 -9.31 13.66 3.80
C LEU A 46 -8.96 14.71 4.86
N ASP A 47 -9.98 15.26 5.52
CA ASP A 47 -9.82 16.34 6.51
C ASP A 47 -9.83 15.87 7.98
N ASP A 48 -10.13 14.59 8.23
CA ASP A 48 -10.29 14.03 9.58
C ASP A 48 -9.25 12.94 9.84
N GLU A 49 -8.51 13.06 10.94
CA GLU A 49 -7.39 12.15 11.25
C GLU A 49 -7.84 10.70 11.44
N GLU A 50 -9.01 10.46 12.03
CA GLU A 50 -9.55 9.10 12.21
C GLU A 50 -9.90 8.48 10.84
N MET A 51 -10.51 9.27 9.94
CA MET A 51 -10.75 8.85 8.57
C MET A 51 -9.47 8.62 7.77
N ILE A 52 -8.43 9.45 7.95
CA ILE A 52 -7.10 9.27 7.36
C ILE A 52 -6.53 7.94 7.82
N ARG A 53 -6.50 7.70 9.13
CA ARG A 53 -5.99 6.47 9.75
C ARG A 53 -6.70 5.24 9.21
N ALA A 54 -8.03 5.23 9.25
CA ALA A 54 -8.86 4.15 8.72
C ALA A 54 -8.67 3.93 7.20
N ALA A 55 -8.28 4.97 6.45
CA ALA A 55 -7.97 4.84 5.04
C ALA A 55 -6.62 4.18 4.78
N ILE A 56 -5.60 4.53 5.57
CA ILE A 56 -4.27 3.93 5.49
C ILE A 56 -4.33 2.44 5.88
N GLU A 57 -5.07 2.10 6.93
CA GLU A 57 -5.22 0.72 7.44
C GLU A 57 -5.85 -0.25 6.42
N ARG A 58 -6.53 0.23 5.39
CA ARG A 58 -7.02 -0.64 4.29
C ARG A 58 -5.91 -1.15 3.38
N SER A 59 -4.74 -0.50 3.40
CA SER A 59 -3.61 -0.81 2.52
C SER A 59 -2.36 -1.23 3.29
N VAL A 60 -2.38 -1.14 4.62
CA VAL A 60 -1.24 -1.35 5.50
C VAL A 60 -1.70 -2.12 6.72
N THR A 61 -0.98 -3.19 7.07
CA THR A 61 -1.19 -3.98 8.28
C THR A 61 0.13 -4.18 8.98
N GLY A 62 0.12 -4.12 10.32
CA GLY A 62 1.30 -4.33 11.15
C GLY A 62 1.55 -3.18 12.13
N ASP A 63 2.43 -3.42 13.08
CA ASP A 63 2.59 -2.55 14.24
C ASP A 63 3.24 -1.21 13.87
N GLY A 64 2.52 -0.10 14.10
CA GLY A 64 3.07 1.25 14.05
C GLY A 64 3.25 1.87 12.65
N PHE A 65 2.93 1.13 11.58
CA PHE A 65 3.11 1.62 10.21
C PHE A 65 2.12 2.73 9.87
N THR A 66 0.88 2.63 10.36
CA THR A 66 -0.14 3.65 10.15
C THR A 66 0.30 4.97 10.78
N GLU A 67 0.81 4.95 12.01
CA GLU A 67 1.34 6.11 12.72
C GLU A 67 2.53 6.72 11.98
N THR A 68 3.46 5.88 11.54
CA THR A 68 4.62 6.31 10.76
C THR A 68 4.20 7.01 9.47
N LEU A 69 3.21 6.46 8.77
CA LEU A 69 2.71 7.06 7.53
C LEU A 69 1.96 8.36 7.79
N VAL A 70 1.18 8.45 8.87
CA VAL A 70 0.54 9.71 9.29
C VAL A 70 1.60 10.79 9.57
N GLU A 71 2.69 10.45 10.27
CA GLU A 71 3.80 11.37 10.51
C GLU A 71 4.47 11.86 9.22
N VAL A 72 4.70 10.95 8.26
CA VAL A 72 5.18 11.31 6.91
C VAL A 72 4.22 12.28 6.22
N GLY A 73 2.91 12.03 6.31
CA GLY A 73 1.88 12.92 5.79
C GLY A 73 1.96 14.33 6.38
N HIS A 74 2.09 14.45 7.70
CA HIS A 74 2.26 15.74 8.36
C HIS A 74 3.57 16.44 7.94
N GLY A 75 4.66 15.70 7.74
CA GLY A 75 5.89 16.25 7.18
C GLY A 75 5.69 16.88 5.80
N LEU A 76 4.90 16.23 4.94
CA LEU A 76 4.54 16.75 3.62
C LEU A 76 3.68 18.02 3.70
N GLU A 77 2.77 18.11 4.67
CA GLU A 77 1.91 19.26 4.92
C GLU A 77 2.67 20.45 5.51
N LEU A 78 3.49 20.23 6.55
CA LEU A 78 4.28 21.27 7.23
C LEU A 78 5.33 21.90 6.32
N ALA A 79 5.85 21.14 5.35
CA ALA A 79 6.73 21.67 4.34
C ALA A 79 6.00 22.57 3.32
N GLY A 80 4.66 22.61 3.35
CA GLY A 80 3.81 23.62 2.74
C GLY A 80 3.99 24.98 3.39
N GLU A 81 4.92 25.81 2.88
CA GLU A 81 4.99 27.22 3.29
C GLU A 81 3.65 27.92 2.99
N ASN A 82 2.96 28.40 4.03
CA ASN A 82 1.75 29.26 4.08
C ASN A 82 0.43 28.57 4.51
N ASP A 83 -0.51 29.41 4.94
CA ASP A 83 -1.91 29.14 5.36
C ASP A 83 -2.81 28.45 4.30
N GLY A 84 -2.23 28.00 3.20
CA GLY A 84 -2.90 27.32 2.11
C GLY A 84 -3.07 25.83 2.38
N ARG A 85 -4.19 25.25 1.92
CA ARG A 85 -4.40 23.79 1.99
C ARG A 85 -3.37 23.09 1.10
N THR A 86 -2.58 22.19 1.69
CA THR A 86 -1.71 21.27 0.96
C THR A 86 -2.54 20.08 0.49
N THR A 87 -2.33 19.64 -0.74
CA THR A 87 -3.01 18.49 -1.35
C THR A 87 -1.99 17.55 -1.98
N VAL A 88 -2.31 16.26 -1.98
CA VAL A 88 -1.47 15.25 -2.62
C VAL A 88 -1.77 15.24 -4.12
N GLY A 89 -0.75 15.53 -4.90
CA GLY A 89 -0.78 15.52 -6.35
C GLY A 89 -0.52 14.12 -6.92
N GLU A 90 0.53 14.03 -7.70
CA GLU A 90 0.96 12.82 -8.39
C GLU A 90 1.81 11.92 -7.49
N ILE A 91 1.56 10.62 -7.52
CA ILE A 91 2.38 9.58 -6.88
C ILE A 91 2.90 8.65 -7.97
N LEU A 92 4.22 8.58 -8.14
CA LEU A 92 4.85 7.77 -9.19
C LEU A 92 5.86 6.80 -8.60
N LEU A 93 5.71 5.52 -8.86
CA LEU A 93 6.76 4.53 -8.64
C LEU A 93 7.82 4.70 -9.74
N THR A 94 9.00 5.19 -9.37
CA THR A 94 10.09 5.53 -10.30
C THR A 94 11.19 4.48 -10.33
N GLY A 95 11.25 3.60 -9.32
CA GLY A 95 12.19 2.48 -9.27
C GLY A 95 11.65 1.33 -8.42
N MET A 96 11.95 0.10 -8.85
CA MET A 96 11.60 -1.11 -8.10
C MET A 96 12.64 -2.19 -8.36
N VAL A 97 13.22 -2.73 -7.30
CA VAL A 97 14.12 -3.89 -7.34
C VAL A 97 13.50 -5.00 -6.50
N MET A 98 12.98 -6.02 -7.18
CA MET A 98 12.41 -7.21 -6.55
C MET A 98 13.48 -7.95 -5.74
N ARG A 99 13.06 -8.51 -4.61
CA ARG A 99 13.82 -9.46 -3.81
C ARG A 99 13.15 -10.82 -3.86
N ASP A 100 13.92 -11.86 -3.57
CA ASP A 100 13.36 -13.19 -3.41
C ASP A 100 12.43 -13.19 -2.20
N SER A 101 11.20 -13.68 -2.40
CA SER A 101 10.21 -13.80 -1.35
C SER A 101 9.44 -15.10 -1.54
N GLU A 102 9.20 -15.81 -0.43
CA GLU A 102 8.41 -17.04 -0.44
C GLU A 102 6.91 -16.75 -0.58
N VAL A 103 6.48 -15.58 -0.07
CA VAL A 103 5.08 -15.15 -0.02
C VAL A 103 4.97 -13.67 -0.39
N GLY A 104 4.18 -13.38 -1.42
CA GLY A 104 3.84 -12.01 -1.78
C GLY A 104 4.94 -11.30 -2.57
N ILE A 105 5.21 -10.05 -2.20
CA ILE A 105 6.15 -9.15 -2.88
C ILE A 105 7.10 -8.57 -1.83
N GLU A 106 8.39 -8.74 -2.06
CA GLU A 106 9.42 -7.97 -1.37
C GLU A 106 10.22 -7.17 -2.39
N ALA A 107 10.40 -5.88 -2.14
CA ALA A 107 11.13 -5.02 -3.06
C ALA A 107 11.70 -3.79 -2.38
N ARG A 108 12.84 -3.32 -2.90
CA ARG A 108 13.26 -1.94 -2.69
C ARG A 108 12.56 -1.05 -3.70
N CYS A 109 11.80 -0.08 -3.20
CA CYS A 109 11.00 0.82 -4.01
C CYS A 109 11.52 2.24 -3.90
N THR A 110 11.49 2.96 -5.02
CA THR A 110 11.71 4.39 -5.10
C THR A 110 10.48 5.00 -5.72
N TRP A 111 9.90 6.01 -5.06
CA TRP A 111 8.73 6.69 -5.57
C TRP A 111 8.80 8.19 -5.29
N THR A 112 8.06 8.96 -6.07
CA THR A 112 7.92 10.39 -5.87
C THR A 112 6.49 10.75 -5.48
N VAL A 113 6.34 11.69 -4.56
CA VAL A 113 5.06 12.32 -4.20
C VAL A 113 5.15 13.81 -4.51
N THR A 114 4.25 14.28 -5.36
CA THR A 114 4.07 15.70 -5.60
C THR A 114 3.07 16.26 -4.59
N THR A 115 3.40 17.35 -3.92
CA THR A 115 2.43 18.13 -3.14
C THR A 115 2.13 19.45 -3.84
N ARG A 116 0.89 19.94 -3.66
CA ARG A 116 0.45 21.24 -4.16
C ARG A 116 -0.13 22.03 -3.00
N THR A 117 0.45 23.18 -2.71
CA THR A 117 0.00 24.11 -1.66
C THR A 117 -0.37 25.42 -2.34
N GLY A 118 -1.57 25.95 -2.09
CA GLY A 118 -2.01 27.18 -2.74
C GLY A 118 -2.73 28.12 -1.79
N HIS A 119 -2.55 29.42 -2.05
CA HIS A 119 -3.35 30.50 -1.49
C HIS A 119 -3.75 31.45 -2.63
N TRP A 120 -4.57 32.46 -2.33
CA TRP A 120 -5.17 33.27 -3.39
C TRP A 120 -4.10 33.93 -4.27
N GLY A 121 -4.05 33.53 -5.54
CA GLY A 121 -3.12 34.05 -6.55
C GLY A 121 -1.90 33.19 -6.88
N HIS A 122 -1.62 32.07 -6.19
CA HIS A 122 -0.48 31.19 -6.53
C HIS A 122 -0.56 29.77 -5.94
N VAL A 123 0.08 28.81 -6.64
CA VAL A 123 0.23 27.41 -6.23
C VAL A 123 1.71 27.04 -6.23
N HIS A 124 2.20 26.62 -5.08
CA HIS A 124 3.50 26.00 -4.91
C HIS A 124 3.40 24.50 -5.16
N ARG A 125 4.33 23.97 -5.95
CA ARG A 125 4.48 22.52 -6.17
C ARG A 125 5.81 22.08 -5.57
N ARG A 126 5.81 21.02 -4.77
CA ARG A 126 7.02 20.35 -4.28
C ARG A 126 6.99 18.88 -4.69
N VAL A 127 8.15 18.27 -4.87
CA VAL A 127 8.29 16.85 -5.17
C VAL A 127 9.22 16.23 -4.15
N TYR A 128 8.77 15.16 -3.51
CA TYR A 128 9.54 14.37 -2.56
C TYR A 128 9.83 13.03 -3.18
N GLN A 129 11.06 12.56 -3.09
CA GLN A 129 11.46 11.22 -3.42
C GLN A 129 11.66 10.42 -2.13
N PHE A 130 11.07 9.24 -2.09
CA PHE A 130 11.23 8.28 -1.02
C PHE A 130 11.92 7.04 -1.55
N VAL A 131 12.73 6.42 -0.69
CA VAL A 131 13.27 5.07 -0.90
C VAL A 131 12.92 4.26 0.34
N ALA A 132 12.31 3.09 0.15
CA ALA A 132 11.99 2.17 1.24
C ALA A 132 12.11 0.71 0.80
N ASP A 133 12.36 -0.16 1.76
CA ASP A 133 12.15 -1.59 1.59
C ASP A 133 10.71 -1.93 1.99
N LEU A 134 9.96 -2.53 1.07
CA LEU A 134 8.56 -2.90 1.26
C LEU A 134 8.41 -4.42 1.25
N ARG A 135 7.56 -4.91 2.16
CA ARG A 135 7.02 -6.26 2.16
C ARG A 135 5.50 -6.18 2.05
N ILE A 136 4.94 -6.91 1.10
CA ILE A 136 3.52 -6.85 0.75
C ILE A 136 2.99 -8.27 0.63
N GLU A 137 1.92 -8.55 1.34
CA GLU A 137 1.34 -9.89 1.43
C GLU A 137 -0.16 -9.85 1.12
N PRO A 138 -0.74 -10.95 0.61
CA PRO A 138 -2.18 -11.09 0.45
C PRO A 138 -2.81 -11.45 1.80
N ILE A 139 -3.50 -10.51 2.44
CA ILE A 139 -4.27 -10.70 3.67
C ILE A 139 -5.75 -10.72 3.31
N GLU A 140 -6.45 -11.80 3.66
CA GLU A 140 -7.90 -11.95 3.42
C GLU A 140 -8.34 -11.69 1.95
N GLY A 141 -7.45 -12.00 1.00
CA GLY A 141 -7.70 -11.80 -0.43
C GLY A 141 -7.39 -10.40 -0.97
N ALA A 142 -6.90 -9.48 -0.13
CA ALA A 142 -6.42 -8.15 -0.52
C ALA A 142 -4.91 -8.01 -0.31
N TRP A 143 -4.23 -7.29 -1.21
CA TRP A 143 -2.82 -6.94 -1.01
C TRP A 143 -2.70 -5.86 0.06
N GLN A 144 -1.75 -6.01 0.97
CA GLN A 144 -1.47 -5.01 2.01
C GLN A 144 0.04 -4.91 2.24
N ILE A 145 0.52 -3.72 2.57
CA ILE A 145 1.89 -3.49 3.04
C ILE A 145 1.99 -4.06 4.45
N THR A 146 2.83 -5.08 4.63
CA THR A 146 3.09 -5.77 5.91
C THR A 146 4.47 -5.48 6.49
N GLY A 147 5.31 -4.76 5.72
CA GLY A 147 6.59 -4.24 6.16
C GLY A 147 6.95 -2.99 5.38
N LEU A 148 7.44 -1.99 6.11
CA LEU A 148 7.81 -0.67 5.58
C LEU A 148 9.02 -0.15 6.34
N ASP A 149 10.17 -0.15 5.66
CA ASP A 149 11.43 0.39 6.20
C ASP A 149 11.90 1.57 5.33
N PHE A 150 11.65 2.79 5.79
CA PHE A 150 12.13 4.00 5.11
C PHE A 150 13.66 4.07 5.16
N LEU A 151 14.29 4.26 4.00
CA LEU A 151 15.73 4.35 3.85
C LEU A 151 16.20 5.80 3.62
N SER A 152 15.42 6.57 2.86
CA SER A 152 15.72 7.98 2.61
C SER A 152 14.50 8.74 2.15
N GLU A 153 14.45 10.01 2.51
CA GLU A 153 13.57 11.03 1.96
C GLU A 153 14.42 12.18 1.40
N GLN A 154 14.09 12.65 0.20
CA GLN A 154 14.74 13.80 -0.42
C GLN A 154 13.71 14.70 -1.10
N ARG A 155 13.76 16.00 -0.82
CA ARG A 155 13.06 17.00 -1.64
C ARG A 155 13.86 17.25 -2.93
N LEU A 156 13.19 17.11 -4.09
CA LEU A 156 13.76 17.37 -5.42
C LEU A 156 13.62 18.83 -5.84
#